data_AF-V4NG89-F1
#
_entry.id   AF-V4NG89-F1
#
_cell.length_a   1.000
_cell.length_b   1.000
_cell.length_c   1.000
_cell.angle_alpha   90.00
_cell.angle_beta   90.00
_cell.angle_gamma   90.00
#
_symmetry.space_group_name_H-M   'P 1'
#
loop_
_entity.id
_entity.type
_entity.pdbx_description
1 polymer ?
#
loop_
_entity_poly.entity_id
_entity_poly.type
_entity_poly.pdbx_seq_one_letter_code
_entity_poly.pdbx_strand_id
1 'polypeptide(L)'
;MRAPATVDLGDSDTRAAVTSALAKAVGKARIELGASDGAVVTVLPPPLGPHETHSTAQPIRFDIVLEDGQCLAIRRDTQRAWPMPGVTCRPK
;
A
#
# COMPACT_ATOMS: atom_id res chain seq x y z
N MET A 1 -18.23 -9.48 4.64
CA MET A 1 -17.36 -9.79 5.82
C MET A 1 -15.94 -9.37 5.49
N ARG A 2 -15.25 -8.68 6.41
CA ARG A 2 -13.85 -8.28 6.22
C ARG A 2 -12.92 -9.33 6.80
N ALA A 3 -11.95 -9.78 6.02
CA ALA A 3 -10.93 -10.74 6.44
C ALA A 3 -9.53 -10.24 6.06
N PRO A 4 -8.49 -10.57 6.84
CA PRO A 4 -7.11 -10.34 6.44
C PRO A 4 -6.81 -11.04 5.12
N ALA A 5 -6.05 -10.37 4.25
CA ALA A 5 -5.68 -10.91 2.95
C ALA A 5 -4.22 -10.58 2.61
N THR A 6 -3.70 -11.23 1.59
CA THR A 6 -2.36 -11.03 1.05
C THR A 6 -2.43 -10.76 -0.44
N VAL A 7 -1.58 -9.85 -0.92
CA VAL A 7 -1.30 -9.64 -2.35
C VAL A 7 0.04 -10.22 -2.72
N ASP A 8 0.16 -10.73 -3.94
CA ASP A 8 1.44 -11.15 -4.50
C ASP A 8 2.18 -9.96 -5.10
N LEU A 9 3.17 -9.43 -4.38
CA LEU A 9 4.02 -8.33 -4.87
C LEU A 9 5.23 -8.81 -5.69
N GLY A 10 5.40 -10.13 -5.86
CA GLY A 10 6.36 -10.71 -6.79
C GLY A 10 5.88 -10.61 -8.24
N ASP A 11 4.56 -10.63 -8.45
CA ASP A 11 3.93 -10.35 -9.73
C ASP A 11 3.99 -8.85 -10.06
N SER A 12 4.55 -8.51 -11.23
CA SER A 12 4.80 -7.12 -11.63
C SER A 12 3.51 -6.34 -11.88
N ASP A 13 2.49 -6.99 -12.43
CA ASP A 13 1.21 -6.36 -12.72
C ASP A 13 0.44 -6.03 -11.43
N THR A 14 0.40 -6.98 -10.51
CA THR A 14 -0.17 -6.79 -9.16
C THR A 14 0.58 -5.70 -8.41
N ARG A 15 1.92 -5.71 -8.45
CA ARG A 15 2.73 -4.66 -7.82
C ARG A 15 2.44 -3.27 -8.42
N ALA A 16 2.32 -3.16 -9.74
CA ALA A 16 1.99 -1.89 -10.40
C ALA A 16 0.58 -1.39 -10.02
N ALA A 17 -0.41 -2.28 -9.98
CA ALA A 17 -1.77 -1.96 -9.59
C ALA A 17 -1.88 -1.51 -8.12
N VAL A 18 -1.24 -2.25 -7.20
CA VAL A 18 -1.14 -1.87 -5.77
C VAL A 18 -0.45 -0.52 -5.63
N THR A 19 0.68 -0.31 -6.32
CA THR A 19 1.41 0.96 -6.28
C THR A 19 0.53 2.13 -6.74
N SER A 20 -0.20 1.97 -7.84
CA SER A 20 -1.12 2.98 -8.37
C SER A 20 -2.26 3.30 -7.41
N ALA A 21 -2.86 2.28 -6.79
CA ALA A 21 -3.92 2.45 -5.80
C ALA A 21 -3.42 3.20 -4.55
N LEU A 22 -2.27 2.80 -4.01
CA LEU A 22 -1.68 3.43 -2.83
C LEU A 22 -1.17 4.85 -3.11
N ALA A 23 -0.67 5.13 -4.32
CA ALA A 23 -0.26 6.47 -4.73
C ALA A 23 -1.43 7.46 -4.63
N LYS A 24 -2.62 7.05 -5.10
CA LYS A 24 -3.87 7.80 -4.94
C LYS A 24 -4.25 7.96 -3.47
N ALA A 25 -4.12 6.89 -2.68
CA ALA A 25 -4.45 6.90 -1.26
C ALA A 25 -3.61 7.89 -0.43
N VAL A 26 -2.35 8.08 -0.80
CA VAL A 26 -1.44 9.05 -0.15
C VAL A 26 -1.39 10.41 -0.85
N GLY A 27 -2.14 10.59 -1.94
CA GLY A 27 -2.20 11.85 -2.70
C GLY A 27 -0.89 12.20 -3.42
N LYS A 28 -0.13 11.20 -3.89
CA LYS A 28 1.13 11.40 -4.61
C LYS A 28 1.06 10.82 -6.01
N ALA A 29 1.79 11.42 -6.96
CA ALA A 29 1.89 10.92 -8.33
C ALA A 29 2.77 9.67 -8.43
N ARG A 30 3.81 9.58 -7.59
CA ARG A 30 4.74 8.46 -7.51
C ARG A 30 5.02 8.15 -6.04
N ILE A 31 5.16 6.87 -5.76
CA ILE A 31 5.51 6.36 -4.44
C ILE A 31 6.52 5.22 -4.59
N GLU A 32 7.23 4.94 -3.53
CA GLU A 32 8.07 3.75 -3.42
C GLU A 32 7.47 2.83 -2.36
N LEU A 33 7.36 1.55 -2.70
CA LEU A 33 6.95 0.54 -1.73
C LEU A 33 8.20 0.10 -0.94
N GLY A 34 8.04 0.02 0.38
CA GLY A 34 9.02 -0.60 1.26
C GLY A 34 8.92 -2.12 1.25
N ALA A 35 9.70 -2.76 2.12
CA ALA A 35 9.56 -4.19 2.38
C ALA A 35 8.12 -4.54 2.81
N SER A 36 7.61 -5.63 2.28
CA SER A 36 6.23 -6.08 2.46
C SER A 36 6.17 -7.59 2.42
N ASP A 37 5.34 -8.17 3.29
CA ASP A 37 4.99 -9.59 3.29
C ASP A 37 3.70 -9.88 2.49
N GLY A 38 3.19 -8.86 1.77
CA GLY A 38 1.93 -8.92 1.01
C GLY A 38 0.68 -8.73 1.87
N ALA A 39 0.73 -8.97 3.18
CA ALA A 39 -0.36 -8.67 4.11
C ALA A 39 -0.29 -7.22 4.60
N VAL A 40 0.93 -6.70 4.77
CA VAL A 40 1.19 -5.32 5.16
C VAL A 40 2.07 -4.67 4.11
N VAL A 41 1.51 -3.71 3.39
CA VAL A 41 2.25 -2.93 2.40
C VAL A 41 2.65 -1.59 3.00
N THR A 42 3.94 -1.26 2.87
CA THR A 42 4.48 0.00 3.39
C THR A 42 4.81 0.92 2.23
N VAL A 43 4.44 2.19 2.34
CA VAL A 43 4.84 3.26 1.42
C VAL A 43 5.91 4.09 2.08
N LEU A 44 7.07 4.21 1.42
CA LEU A 44 8.18 4.99 1.92
C LEU A 44 7.93 6.50 1.75
N PRO A 45 8.48 7.33 2.65
CA PRO A 45 8.57 8.76 2.42
C PRO A 45 9.33 9.06 1.13
N PRO A 46 9.09 10.23 0.51
CA PRO A 46 9.95 10.68 -0.58
C PRO A 46 11.41 10.79 -0.12
N PRO A 47 12.37 10.61 -1.04
CA PRO A 47 13.78 10.81 -0.72
C PRO A 47 14.06 12.26 -0.31
N LEU A 48 15.13 12.45 0.47
CA LEU A 48 15.62 13.77 0.85
C LEU A 48 15.95 14.60 -0.40
N GLY A 49 15.60 15.88 -0.36
CA GLY A 49 16.04 16.84 -1.37
C GLY A 49 17.55 17.13 -1.28
N PRO A 50 18.13 17.81 -2.29
CA PRO A 50 19.58 18.03 -2.41
C PRO A 50 20.23 18.77 -1.23
N HIS A 51 19.44 19.50 -0.44
CA HIS A 51 19.90 20.32 0.69
C HIS A 51 19.34 19.83 2.03
N GLU A 52 18.60 18.73 2.05
CA GLU A 52 18.10 18.13 3.28
C GLU A 52 19.10 17.10 3.82
N THR A 53 19.47 17.24 5.09
CA THR A 53 20.42 16.31 5.75
C THR A 53 19.73 15.26 6.62
N HIS A 54 18.45 15.45 6.93
CA HIS A 54 17.64 14.54 7.73
C HIS A 54 16.15 14.70 7.40
N SER A 55 15.37 13.64 7.63
CA SER A 55 13.90 13.67 7.54
C SER A 55 13.29 12.89 8.70
N THR A 56 12.21 13.43 9.25
CA THR A 56 11.40 12.80 10.29
C THR A 56 10.18 12.05 9.72
N ALA A 57 10.03 12.04 8.38
CA ALA A 57 8.90 11.40 7.74
C ALA A 57 8.95 9.89 7.97
N GLN A 58 7.83 9.33 8.45
CA GLN A 58 7.70 7.91 8.70
C GLN A 58 7.00 7.20 7.53
N PRO A 59 7.32 5.92 7.28
CA PRO A 59 6.59 5.14 6.30
C PRO A 59 5.11 4.98 6.66
N ILE A 60 4.25 5.00 5.65
CA ILE A 60 2.80 4.79 5.81
C ILE A 60 2.50 3.30 5.62
N ARG A 61 1.83 2.68 6.60
CA ARG A 61 1.49 1.25 6.57
C ARG A 61 0.03 1.03 6.18
N PHE A 62 -0.18 0.05 5.31
CA PHE A 62 -1.49 -0.39 4.85
C PHE A 62 -1.67 -1.88 5.13
N ASP A 63 -2.75 -2.23 5.83
CA ASP A 63 -3.18 -3.62 5.96
C ASP A 63 -4.03 -4.03 4.76
N ILE A 64 -3.73 -5.18 4.18
CA ILE A 64 -4.49 -5.72 3.07
C ILE A 64 -5.63 -6.57 3.62
N VAL A 65 -6.83 -6.27 3.18
CA VAL A 65 -8.04 -6.99 3.56
C VAL A 65 -8.88 -7.32 2.35
N LEU A 66 -9.59 -8.42 2.44
CA LEU A 66 -10.64 -8.80 1.50
C LEU A 66 -11.99 -8.47 2.15
N GLU A 67 -12.80 -7.69 1.45
CA GLU A 67 -14.15 -7.33 1.88
C GLU A 67 -15.08 -7.48 0.69
N ASP A 68 -16.07 -8.36 0.82
CA ASP A 68 -17.10 -8.61 -0.20
C ASP A 68 -16.52 -8.93 -1.60
N GLY A 69 -15.42 -9.69 -1.62
CA GLY A 69 -14.70 -10.10 -2.83
C GLY A 69 -13.77 -9.02 -3.41
N GLN A 70 -13.71 -7.84 -2.78
CA GLN A 70 -12.85 -6.74 -3.20
C GLN A 70 -11.62 -6.60 -2.31
N CYS A 71 -10.50 -6.32 -2.95
CA CYS A 71 -9.24 -5.98 -2.29
C CYS A 71 -9.24 -4.54 -1.80
N LEU A 72 -8.96 -4.37 -0.52
CA LEU A 72 -8.85 -3.07 0.12
C LEU A 72 -7.50 -2.95 0.84
N ALA A 73 -6.94 -1.75 0.79
CA ALA A 73 -5.82 -1.34 1.61
C ALA A 73 -6.33 -0.43 2.74
N ILE A 74 -6.12 -0.82 3.99
CA ILE A 74 -6.52 -0.06 5.17
C ILE A 74 -5.32 0.67 5.71
N ARG A 75 -5.33 2.00 5.64
CA ARG A 75 -4.23 2.81 6.17
C ARG A 75 -4.26 2.79 7.71
N ARG A 76 -3.19 2.32 8.36
CA ARG A 76 -3.19 2.05 9.81
C ARG A 76 -3.42 3.28 10.71
N ASP A 77 -2.90 4.43 10.31
CA ASP A 77 -2.95 5.66 11.11
C ASP A 77 -4.34 6.33 11.10
N THR A 78 -5.06 6.22 10.00
CA THR A 78 -6.34 6.89 9.74
C THR A 78 -7.51 5.92 9.68
N GLN A 79 -7.23 4.62 9.65
CA GLN A 79 -8.20 3.53 9.48
C GLN A 79 -9.06 3.67 8.20
N ARG A 80 -8.61 4.48 7.24
CA ARG A 80 -9.31 4.69 5.97
C ARG A 80 -9.05 3.52 5.03
N ALA A 81 -10.13 2.99 4.47
CA ALA A 81 -10.10 1.94 3.45
C ALA A 81 -9.95 2.54 2.06
N TRP A 82 -9.10 1.92 1.25
CA TRP A 82 -8.88 2.29 -0.14
C TRP A 82 -9.05 1.07 -1.05
N PRO A 83 -9.99 1.10 -2.00
CA PRO A 83 -10.15 0.02 -2.96
C PRO A 83 -8.94 -0.07 -3.87
N MET A 84 -8.52 -1.31 -4.13
CA MET A 84 -7.44 -1.65 -5.05
C MET A 84 -8.02 -2.33 -6.29
N PRO A 85 -8.61 -1.56 -7.24
CA PRO A 85 -9.21 -2.14 -8.43
C PRO A 85 -8.16 -2.84 -9.29
N GLY A 86 -8.49 -4.02 -9.80
CA GLY A 86 -7.58 -4.84 -10.62
C GLY A 86 -6.53 -5.62 -9.82
N VAL A 87 -6.52 -5.52 -8.49
CA VAL A 87 -5.66 -6.32 -7.62
C VAL A 87 -6.41 -7.57 -7.18
N THR A 88 -5.76 -8.73 -7.28
CA THR A 88 -6.26 -9.98 -6.71
C THR A 88 -5.55 -10.25 -5.39
N CYS A 89 -6.33 -10.48 -4.33
CA CYS A 89 -5.83 -10.83 -3.01
C CYS A 89 -6.36 -12.19 -2.61
N ARG A 90 -5.59 -12.92 -1.82
CA ARG A 90 -6.01 -14.19 -1.23
C ARG A 90 -6.27 -13.99 0.26
N PRO A 91 -7.30 -14.61 0.84
CA PRO A 91 -7.41 -14.69 2.29
C PRO A 91 -6.10 -15.23 2.89
N LYS A 92 -5.64 -14.61 3.98
CA LYS A 92 -4.41 -14.99 4.67
C LYS A 92 -4.55 -16.33 5.39
#